data_AF-A0A9Q0EYW1-F1
#
_entry.id   AF-A0A9Q0EYW1-F1
#
_cell.length_a   1.000
_cell.length_b   1.000
_cell.length_c   1.000
_cell.angle_alpha   90.00
_cell.angle_beta   90.00
_cell.angle_gamma   90.00
#
_symmetry.space_group_name_H-M   'P 1'
#
loop_
_entity.id
_entity.type
_entity.pdbx_description
1 polymer ?
#
loop_
_entity_poly.entity_id
_entity_poly.type
_entity_poly.pdbx_seq_one_letter_code
_entity_poly.pdbx_strand_id
1 'polypeptide(L)'
;MSVANAKHTVLNPGVPYTGSIPGGLHTGEIIIVQGTVPPDADRFLIDLSSGCSTRPCSDVALRFDACFEGTPSVTCNSLQQECWGLEQTLQQLPYKRGAPFETIILVHQDVFKAMTVNAIGYIPNSAIYSESGDLSLPYKGSILKGLKPGQHITIKGQVSIFTVNLRNSRTENIALHLNPRIKSGVFIRNSYLGASWGQEERELPFFPFSPGEYFEILMLCQSHQFKLAVNGCHLLEFRHRVQDLSSIDLLEIMGDLELSDVKLW
;
A
#
# COMPACT_ATOMS: atom_id res chain seq x y z
N MET A 1 14.74 -1.87 9.26
CA MET A 1 13.26 -1.94 9.33
C MET A 1 12.87 -2.57 10.64
N SER A 2 12.03 -1.92 11.43
CA SER A 2 11.53 -2.49 12.69
C SER A 2 10.35 -3.40 12.38
N VAL A 3 10.50 -4.67 12.76
CA VAL A 3 9.54 -5.79 12.65
C VAL A 3 8.42 -5.67 13.69
N ALA A 4 8.35 -4.56 14.44
CA ALA A 4 7.72 -4.49 15.75
C ALA A 4 6.21 -4.79 15.81
N ASN A 5 5.46 -4.72 14.71
CA ASN A 5 4.00 -4.94 14.71
C ASN A 5 3.51 -6.05 13.76
N ALA A 6 4.40 -6.86 13.20
CA ALA A 6 3.99 -7.99 12.38
C ALA A 6 3.43 -9.11 13.27
N LYS A 7 2.19 -9.57 13.02
CA LYS A 7 1.60 -10.73 13.72
C LYS A 7 2.49 -11.97 13.63
N HIS A 8 3.21 -12.11 12.53
CA HIS A 8 4.13 -13.19 12.25
C HIS A 8 5.21 -12.70 11.28
N THR A 9 6.47 -13.07 11.51
CA THR A 9 7.59 -12.73 10.62
C THR A 9 8.46 -13.95 10.38
N VAL A 10 8.85 -14.13 9.12
CA VAL A 10 9.76 -15.18 8.68
C VAL A 10 10.98 -14.50 8.09
N LEU A 11 12.16 -14.84 8.60
CA LEU A 11 13.43 -14.22 8.19
C LEU A 11 14.25 -15.20 7.36
N ASN A 12 14.75 -14.74 6.22
CA ASN A 12 15.62 -15.48 5.31
C ASN A 12 15.15 -16.92 5.02
N PRO A 13 13.88 -17.16 4.65
CA PRO A 13 13.43 -18.49 4.29
C PRO A 13 14.17 -18.98 3.04
N GLY A 14 14.53 -20.26 3.00
CA GLY A 14 15.00 -20.90 1.77
C GLY A 14 13.87 -20.93 0.73
N VAL A 15 14.21 -20.72 -0.54
CA VAL A 15 13.25 -20.79 -1.66
C VAL A 15 13.44 -22.14 -2.37
N PRO A 16 12.37 -22.93 -2.62
CA PRO A 16 10.96 -22.62 -2.34
C PRO A 16 10.62 -22.64 -0.85
N TYR A 17 9.77 -21.71 -0.45
CA TYR A 17 9.27 -21.58 0.93
C TYR A 17 7.79 -21.95 1.00
N THR A 18 7.41 -22.69 2.04
CA THR A 18 6.00 -22.92 2.38
C THR A 18 5.85 -22.75 3.89
N GLY A 19 4.90 -21.92 4.30
CA GLY A 19 4.64 -21.61 5.69
C GLY A 19 3.15 -21.44 5.93
N SER A 20 2.71 -21.78 7.15
CA SER A 20 1.34 -21.50 7.58
C SER A 20 1.20 -20.03 7.98
N ILE A 21 0.04 -19.44 7.69
CA ILE A 21 -0.34 -18.11 8.18
C ILE A 21 -1.10 -18.33 9.49
N PRO A 22 -0.52 -18.01 10.67
CA PRO A 22 -1.17 -18.31 11.95
C PRO A 22 -2.53 -17.61 12.07
N GLY A 23 -3.59 -18.38 12.26
CA GLY A 23 -4.96 -17.87 12.32
C GLY A 23 -5.64 -17.62 10.97
N GLY A 24 -4.95 -17.88 9.85
CA GLY A 24 -5.46 -17.58 8.51
C GLY A 24 -5.46 -16.10 8.19
N LEU A 25 -5.96 -15.75 7.00
CA LEU A 25 -6.08 -14.37 6.54
C LEU A 25 -7.44 -13.79 6.89
N HIS A 26 -7.46 -12.54 7.33
CA HIS A 26 -8.67 -11.78 7.59
C HIS A 26 -8.71 -10.53 6.71
N THR A 27 -9.92 -10.08 6.39
CA THR A 27 -10.12 -8.81 5.69
C THR A 27 -9.43 -7.66 6.42
N GLY A 28 -8.70 -6.86 5.67
CA GLY A 28 -7.93 -5.73 6.14
C GLY A 28 -6.49 -6.05 6.50
N GLU A 29 -6.08 -7.32 6.55
CA GLU A 29 -4.69 -7.71 6.80
C GLU A 29 -3.78 -7.45 5.59
N ILE A 30 -2.51 -7.24 5.87
CA ILE A 30 -1.45 -7.04 4.88
C ILE A 30 -0.39 -8.12 5.03
N ILE A 31 0.05 -8.69 3.90
CA ILE A 31 1.26 -9.49 3.81
C ILE A 31 2.32 -8.67 3.08
N ILE A 32 3.51 -8.61 3.66
CA ILE A 32 4.67 -7.95 3.05
C ILE A 32 5.70 -9.02 2.72
N VAL A 33 6.07 -9.11 1.44
CA VAL A 33 7.13 -10.02 0.96
C VAL A 33 8.30 -9.18 0.48
N GLN A 34 9.43 -9.31 1.16
CA GLN A 34 10.68 -8.63 0.81
C GLN A 34 11.70 -9.65 0.31
N GLY A 35 12.46 -9.28 -0.71
CA GLY A 35 13.47 -10.15 -1.29
C GLY A 35 14.35 -9.44 -2.29
N THR A 36 15.17 -10.22 -3.00
CA THR A 36 15.97 -9.75 -4.14
C THR A 36 15.69 -10.66 -5.31
N VAL A 37 15.41 -10.07 -6.48
CA VAL A 37 15.26 -10.85 -7.71
C VAL A 37 16.64 -11.33 -8.15
N PRO A 38 16.88 -12.64 -8.36
CA PRO A 38 18.14 -13.11 -8.92
C PRO A 38 18.47 -12.44 -10.28
N PRO A 39 19.75 -12.16 -10.60
CA PRO A 39 20.14 -11.55 -11.88
C PRO A 39 19.72 -12.34 -13.13
N ASP A 40 19.52 -13.63 -12.98
CA ASP A 40 19.18 -14.62 -13.99
C ASP A 40 17.73 -15.13 -13.86
N ALA A 41 16.89 -14.49 -13.04
CA ALA A 41 15.54 -14.95 -12.79
C ALA A 41 14.65 -14.88 -14.05
N ASP A 42 14.05 -16.01 -14.41
CA ASP A 42 13.01 -16.06 -15.44
C ASP A 42 11.64 -15.70 -14.88
N ARG A 43 11.37 -16.10 -13.63
CA ARG A 43 10.14 -15.79 -12.90
C ARG A 43 10.29 -15.98 -11.40
N PHE A 44 9.35 -15.45 -10.63
CA PHE A 44 9.07 -15.91 -9.28
C PHE A 44 7.57 -15.90 -9.00
N LEU A 45 7.14 -16.75 -8.06
CA LEU A 45 5.74 -16.93 -7.69
C LEU A 45 5.52 -16.61 -6.21
N ILE A 46 4.38 -15.99 -5.91
CA ILE A 46 3.84 -15.89 -4.56
C ILE A 46 2.43 -16.45 -4.59
N ASP A 47 2.21 -17.57 -3.89
CA ASP A 47 0.90 -18.21 -3.77
C ASP A 47 0.36 -18.08 -2.34
N LEU A 48 -0.90 -17.68 -2.21
CA LEU A 48 -1.66 -17.76 -0.97
C LEU A 48 -2.70 -18.86 -1.10
N SER A 49 -2.49 -19.96 -0.38
CA SER A 49 -3.27 -21.19 -0.53
C SER A 49 -4.05 -21.52 0.74
N SER A 50 -5.20 -22.19 0.59
CA SER A 50 -6.03 -22.67 1.71
C SER A 50 -5.52 -23.97 2.36
N GLY A 51 -4.34 -24.45 1.94
CA GLY A 51 -3.68 -25.63 2.44
C GLY A 51 -2.42 -25.95 1.64
N CYS A 52 -1.77 -27.08 1.95
CA CYS A 52 -0.59 -27.60 1.25
C CYS A 52 -0.83 -28.97 0.59
N SER A 53 -2.09 -29.36 0.42
CA SER A 53 -2.44 -30.63 -0.23
C SER A 53 -2.11 -30.55 -1.71
N THR A 54 -1.43 -31.57 -2.23
CA THR A 54 -1.11 -31.71 -3.65
C THR A 54 -2.11 -32.58 -4.40
N ARG A 55 -2.97 -33.34 -3.69
CA ARG A 55 -4.03 -34.19 -4.26
C ARG A 55 -5.20 -34.38 -3.27
N PRO A 56 -6.38 -33.79 -3.51
CA PRO A 56 -6.63 -32.73 -4.51
C PRO A 56 -5.78 -31.49 -4.20
N CYS A 57 -5.48 -30.70 -5.23
CA CYS A 57 -4.71 -29.48 -5.05
C CYS A 57 -5.49 -28.51 -4.15
N SER A 58 -4.84 -27.95 -3.13
CA SER A 58 -5.45 -26.88 -2.33
C SER A 58 -5.78 -25.67 -3.22
N ASP A 59 -6.92 -25.03 -2.93
CA ASP A 59 -7.31 -23.80 -3.60
C ASP A 59 -6.26 -22.71 -3.37
N VAL A 60 -6.02 -21.92 -4.41
CA VAL A 60 -5.10 -20.78 -4.40
C VAL A 60 -5.94 -19.51 -4.44
N ALA A 61 -6.03 -18.82 -3.31
CA ALA A 61 -6.77 -17.56 -3.19
C ALA A 61 -6.11 -16.45 -4.03
N LEU A 62 -4.79 -16.46 -4.14
CA LEU A 62 -4.03 -15.59 -5.03
C LEU A 62 -2.77 -16.32 -5.49
N ARG A 63 -2.60 -16.41 -6.80
CA ARG A 63 -1.33 -16.63 -7.46
C ARG A 63 -0.84 -15.32 -8.02
N PHE A 64 0.37 -14.94 -7.64
CA PHE A 64 1.09 -13.80 -8.19
C PHE A 64 2.31 -14.33 -8.96
N ASP A 65 2.29 -14.21 -10.29
CA ASP A 65 3.36 -14.66 -11.18
C ASP A 65 4.07 -13.47 -11.82
N ALA A 66 5.29 -13.19 -11.38
CA ALA A 66 6.15 -12.18 -11.98
C ALA A 66 7.10 -12.85 -12.99
N CYS A 67 6.83 -12.66 -14.28
CA CYS A 67 7.59 -13.24 -15.39
C CYS A 67 8.47 -12.19 -16.08
N PHE A 68 9.75 -12.52 -16.25
CA PHE A 68 10.76 -11.65 -16.88
C PHE A 68 11.05 -12.05 -18.33
N GLU A 69 10.63 -13.26 -18.75
CA GLU A 69 10.81 -13.74 -20.11
C GLU A 69 9.69 -13.29 -21.05
N GLY A 70 10.00 -13.25 -22.36
CA GLY A 70 9.04 -12.85 -23.39
C GLY A 70 8.63 -11.39 -23.26
N THR A 71 7.34 -11.15 -23.02
CA THR A 71 6.83 -9.82 -22.63
C THR A 71 6.76 -9.78 -21.10
N PRO A 72 7.66 -9.05 -20.43
CA PRO A 72 7.71 -9.01 -18.97
C PRO A 72 6.36 -8.59 -18.38
N SER A 73 5.82 -9.37 -17.46
CA SER A 73 4.49 -9.11 -16.91
C SER A 73 4.29 -9.71 -15.53
N VAL A 74 3.33 -9.14 -14.80
CA VAL A 74 2.78 -9.77 -13.60
C VAL A 74 1.40 -10.31 -13.95
N THR A 75 1.17 -11.59 -13.71
CA THR A 75 -0.16 -12.20 -13.84
C THR A 75 -0.68 -12.62 -12.48
N CYS A 76 -1.90 -12.19 -12.17
CA CYS A 76 -2.63 -12.61 -10.99
C CYS A 76 -3.76 -13.54 -11.39
N ASN A 77 -3.96 -14.64 -10.64
CA ASN A 77 -5.09 -15.53 -10.82
C ASN A 77 -5.50 -16.19 -9.49
N SER A 78 -6.61 -16.93 -9.49
CA SER A 78 -7.06 -17.77 -8.38
C SER A 78 -7.40 -19.17 -8.89
N LEU A 79 -7.17 -20.18 -8.06
CA LEU A 79 -7.51 -21.57 -8.31
C LEU A 79 -8.62 -21.98 -7.33
N GLN A 80 -9.76 -22.41 -7.85
CA GLN A 80 -10.87 -22.92 -7.04
C GLN A 80 -11.31 -24.27 -7.61
N GLN A 81 -11.37 -25.30 -6.77
CA GLN A 81 -11.76 -26.66 -7.18
C GLN A 81 -10.95 -27.15 -8.39
N GLU A 82 -9.63 -26.94 -8.34
CA GLU A 82 -8.68 -27.29 -9.40
C GLU A 82 -8.90 -26.59 -10.76
N CYS A 83 -9.74 -25.55 -10.80
CA CYS A 83 -10.00 -24.74 -11.99
C CYS A 83 -9.45 -23.32 -11.82
N TRP A 84 -8.60 -22.88 -12.76
CA TRP A 84 -8.08 -21.51 -12.78
C TRP A 84 -9.18 -20.53 -13.22
N GLY A 85 -9.22 -19.39 -12.56
CA GLY A 85 -10.09 -18.27 -12.90
C GLY A 85 -9.59 -17.45 -14.09
N LEU A 86 -10.22 -16.30 -14.28
CA LEU A 86 -9.80 -15.30 -15.26
C LEU A 86 -8.48 -14.65 -14.82
N GLU A 87 -7.48 -14.68 -15.69
CA GLU A 87 -6.19 -14.02 -15.46
C GLU A 87 -6.30 -12.50 -15.51
N GLN A 88 -5.61 -11.84 -14.60
CA GLN A 88 -5.40 -10.40 -14.59
C GLN A 88 -3.93 -10.12 -14.82
N THR A 89 -3.59 -9.54 -15.97
CA THR A 89 -2.19 -9.29 -16.35
C THR A 89 -1.87 -7.80 -16.34
N LEU A 90 -0.81 -7.44 -15.63
CA LEU A 90 -0.14 -6.15 -15.68
C LEU A 90 1.06 -6.26 -16.64
N GLN A 91 0.99 -5.62 -17.80
CA GLN A 91 2.05 -5.68 -18.82
C GLN A 91 3.31 -4.87 -18.48
N GLN A 92 3.28 -4.08 -17.41
CA GLN A 92 4.46 -3.39 -16.91
C GLN A 92 5.03 -4.20 -15.77
N LEU A 93 6.04 -5.05 -16.02
CA LEU A 93 6.70 -5.77 -14.95
C LEU A 93 7.38 -4.75 -14.03
N PRO A 94 6.86 -4.57 -12.81
CA PRO A 94 7.52 -3.73 -11.87
C PRO A 94 8.47 -4.73 -11.21
N TYR A 95 9.54 -5.23 -11.80
CA TYR A 95 10.53 -6.03 -11.07
C TYR A 95 11.78 -5.98 -11.90
N LYS A 96 12.94 -5.89 -11.25
CA LYS A 96 14.23 -5.85 -11.94
C LYS A 96 15.13 -6.95 -11.44
N ARG A 97 15.69 -7.72 -12.37
CA ARG A 97 16.75 -8.70 -12.12
C ARG A 97 17.92 -8.05 -11.36
N GLY A 98 18.37 -8.70 -10.31
CA GLY A 98 19.44 -8.22 -9.43
C GLY A 98 19.05 -7.10 -8.46
N ALA A 99 17.79 -6.68 -8.41
CA ALA A 99 17.34 -5.61 -7.52
C ALA A 99 16.51 -6.17 -6.33
N PRO A 100 16.60 -5.52 -5.15
CA PRO A 100 15.68 -5.79 -4.06
C PRO A 100 14.25 -5.43 -4.46
N PHE A 101 13.28 -6.06 -3.82
CA PHE A 101 11.86 -5.76 -3.94
C PHE A 101 11.15 -5.85 -2.59
N GLU A 102 10.02 -5.16 -2.52
CA GLU A 102 8.97 -5.33 -1.52
C GLU A 102 7.66 -5.45 -2.27
N THR A 103 6.90 -6.51 -1.98
CA THR A 103 5.55 -6.75 -2.52
C THR A 103 4.57 -6.69 -1.38
N ILE A 104 3.57 -5.82 -1.50
CA ILE A 104 2.54 -5.64 -0.48
C ILE A 104 1.24 -6.25 -1.01
N ILE A 105 0.70 -7.19 -0.25
CA ILE A 105 -0.52 -7.89 -0.59
C ILE A 105 -1.58 -7.49 0.42
N LEU A 106 -2.64 -6.82 -0.04
CA LEU A 106 -3.75 -6.38 0.79
C LEU A 106 -4.92 -7.37 0.68
N VAL A 107 -5.35 -7.89 1.82
CA VAL A 107 -6.51 -8.78 1.91
C VAL A 107 -7.78 -7.93 2.06
N HIS A 108 -8.74 -8.07 1.14
CA HIS A 108 -10.00 -7.34 1.21
C HIS A 108 -11.20 -8.26 0.93
N GLN A 109 -12.40 -7.88 1.37
CA GLN A 109 -13.65 -8.55 0.99
C GLN A 109 -14.22 -7.89 -0.25
N ASP A 110 -14.40 -8.63 -1.33
CA ASP A 110 -15.03 -8.08 -2.52
C ASP A 110 -16.57 -8.11 -2.42
N VAL A 111 -17.24 -7.39 -3.31
CA VAL A 111 -18.69 -7.10 -3.30
C VAL A 111 -19.55 -8.38 -3.24
N PHE A 112 -19.00 -9.53 -3.61
CA PHE A 112 -19.65 -10.85 -3.60
C PHE A 112 -19.34 -11.72 -2.36
N LYS A 113 -18.80 -11.16 -1.26
CA LYS A 113 -18.43 -11.87 -0.02
C LYS A 113 -17.31 -12.91 -0.16
N ALA A 114 -16.62 -12.97 -1.30
CA ALA A 114 -15.37 -13.71 -1.44
C ALA A 114 -14.20 -12.86 -0.91
N MET A 115 -13.23 -13.52 -0.26
CA MET A 115 -11.97 -12.86 0.11
C MET A 115 -11.14 -12.68 -1.16
N THR A 116 -10.93 -11.45 -1.57
CA THR A 116 -10.17 -11.11 -2.77
C THR A 116 -8.86 -10.48 -2.34
N VAL A 117 -7.77 -11.09 -2.77
CA VAL A 117 -6.43 -10.64 -2.39
C VAL A 117 -5.83 -9.93 -3.59
N ASN A 118 -5.57 -8.63 -3.45
CA ASN A 118 -4.93 -7.84 -4.50
C ASN A 118 -3.45 -7.67 -4.15
N ALA A 119 -2.57 -8.14 -5.02
CA ALA A 119 -1.16 -7.78 -4.94
C ALA A 119 -0.97 -6.37 -5.51
N ILE A 120 -0.43 -5.49 -4.68
CA ILE A 120 -0.02 -4.15 -5.11
C ILE A 120 1.47 -4.26 -5.37
N GLY A 121 1.83 -4.18 -6.66
CA GLY A 121 3.16 -4.52 -7.17
C GLY A 121 4.32 -3.68 -6.61
N TYR A 122 5.52 -4.13 -7.01
CA TYR A 122 6.87 -3.63 -6.75
C TYR A 122 7.17 -2.15 -6.90
N ILE A 123 8.36 -1.89 -6.38
CA ILE A 123 8.95 -0.64 -6.05
C ILE A 123 10.30 -0.47 -6.79
N PRO A 124 10.38 0.30 -7.89
CA PRO A 124 11.64 0.90 -8.29
C PRO A 124 11.95 2.10 -7.39
N ASN A 125 13.23 2.30 -7.05
CA ASN A 125 13.76 3.36 -6.20
C ASN A 125 12.90 4.66 -6.15
N SER A 126 12.29 4.90 -4.99
CA SER A 126 11.74 6.16 -4.46
C SER A 126 11.51 7.27 -5.48
N ALA A 127 10.27 7.48 -5.90
CA ALA A 127 9.89 8.61 -6.76
C ALA A 127 9.56 9.90 -5.97
N ILE A 128 9.46 9.84 -4.64
CA ILE A 128 9.51 11.04 -3.79
C ILE A 128 10.97 11.39 -3.58
N TYR A 129 11.32 12.60 -3.99
CA TYR A 129 12.50 13.29 -3.50
C TYR A 129 12.00 14.31 -2.48
N SER A 130 12.41 14.17 -1.22
CA SER A 130 12.37 15.30 -0.29
C SER A 130 13.29 16.37 -0.87
N GLU A 131 12.83 17.63 -0.98
CA GLU A 131 13.68 18.72 -1.47
C GLU A 131 14.92 18.94 -0.59
N SER A 132 14.85 18.56 0.69
CA SER A 132 15.94 18.67 1.67
C SER A 132 16.66 17.34 1.94
N GLY A 133 16.06 16.19 1.59
CA GLY A 133 16.50 14.88 2.08
C GLY A 133 16.33 14.69 3.60
N ASP A 134 15.81 15.69 4.31
CA ASP A 134 15.48 15.61 5.73
C ASP A 134 13.99 15.30 5.95
N LEU A 135 13.70 14.73 7.11
CA LEU A 135 12.35 14.38 7.58
C LEU A 135 11.81 15.45 8.54
N SER A 136 12.36 16.67 8.49
CA SER A 136 11.95 17.75 9.39
C SER A 136 10.54 18.24 9.05
N LEU A 137 9.81 18.72 10.06
CA LEU A 137 8.48 19.30 9.86
C LEU A 137 8.55 20.83 9.72
N PRO A 138 7.75 21.44 8.83
CA PRO A 138 6.82 20.80 7.89
C PRO A 138 7.56 20.08 6.76
N TYR A 139 7.25 18.80 6.56
CA TYR A 139 7.88 17.98 5.53
C TYR A 139 7.19 18.24 4.20
N LYS A 140 7.98 18.39 3.14
CA LYS A 140 7.51 18.54 1.75
C LYS A 140 8.26 17.58 0.83
N GLY A 141 7.50 16.68 0.22
CA GLY A 141 8.00 15.71 -0.76
C GLY A 141 7.40 15.95 -2.14
N SER A 142 8.25 16.15 -3.15
CA SER A 142 7.81 16.35 -4.53
C SER A 142 7.52 15.01 -5.21
N ILE A 143 6.36 14.92 -5.86
CA ILE A 143 5.89 13.74 -6.60
C ILE A 143 6.10 14.01 -8.09
N LEU A 144 7.20 13.49 -8.64
CA LEU A 144 7.57 13.77 -10.03
C LEU A 144 6.52 13.25 -11.02
N LYS A 145 5.96 14.17 -11.82
CA LYS A 145 4.87 13.93 -12.79
C LYS A 145 3.49 13.65 -12.17
N GLY A 146 3.35 13.94 -10.88
CA GLY A 146 2.11 13.74 -10.13
C GLY A 146 1.72 12.28 -9.92
N LEU A 147 0.60 12.08 -9.23
CA LEU A 147 0.11 10.75 -8.88
C LEU A 147 -0.51 10.02 -10.07
N LYS A 148 -0.40 8.68 -10.03
CA LYS A 148 -1.00 7.74 -10.97
C LYS A 148 -1.66 6.58 -10.22
N PRO A 149 -2.71 5.98 -10.79
CA PRO A 149 -3.26 4.75 -10.26
C PRO A 149 -2.18 3.65 -10.12
N GLY A 150 -2.20 2.94 -9.01
CA GLY A 150 -1.22 1.91 -8.65
C GLY A 150 -0.08 2.42 -7.77
N GLN A 151 0.18 3.73 -7.74
CA GLN A 151 1.22 4.30 -6.87
C GLN A 151 0.77 4.32 -5.41
N HIS A 152 1.74 4.21 -4.51
CA HIS A 152 1.47 4.28 -3.09
C HIS A 152 2.50 5.10 -2.31
N ILE A 153 2.01 5.77 -1.27
CA ILE A 153 2.80 6.57 -0.36
C ILE A 153 2.82 5.89 1.00
N THR A 154 4.01 5.69 1.55
CA THR A 154 4.22 5.18 2.90
C THR A 154 4.77 6.31 3.78
N ILE A 155 4.15 6.52 4.94
CA ILE A 155 4.58 7.50 5.94
C ILE A 155 4.73 6.77 7.27
N LYS A 156 5.93 6.81 7.85
CA LYS A 156 6.24 6.18 9.13
C LYS A 156 6.68 7.25 10.13
N GLY A 157 6.25 7.10 11.38
CA GLY A 157 6.66 7.99 12.43
C GLY A 157 6.09 7.63 13.79
N GLN A 158 6.31 8.50 14.76
CA GLN A 158 5.73 8.40 16.09
C GLN A 158 4.52 9.34 16.22
N VAL A 159 3.41 8.83 16.76
CA VAL A 159 2.15 9.57 16.83
C VAL A 159 2.29 10.79 17.74
N SER A 160 2.05 11.95 17.14
CA SER A 160 1.81 13.22 17.83
C SER A 160 0.61 13.91 17.15
N ILE A 161 0.51 15.23 17.23
CA ILE A 161 -0.44 16.00 16.44
C ILE A 161 0.11 16.10 15.02
N PHE A 162 -0.67 15.70 14.01
CA PHE A 162 -0.24 15.84 12.62
C PHE A 162 -1.38 15.96 11.62
N THR A 163 -1.00 16.42 10.43
CA THR A 163 -1.83 16.39 9.22
C THR A 163 -1.01 15.93 8.03
N VAL A 164 -1.63 15.20 7.11
CA VAL A 164 -1.03 14.80 5.82
C VAL A 164 -1.88 15.36 4.69
N ASN A 165 -1.23 16.04 3.75
CA ASN A 165 -1.87 16.67 2.60
C ASN A 165 -1.27 16.14 1.30
N LEU A 166 -2.14 15.78 0.35
CA LEU A 166 -1.79 15.65 -1.05
C LEU A 166 -2.29 16.88 -1.81
N ARG A 167 -1.36 17.62 -2.40
CA ARG A 167 -1.60 18.96 -2.94
C ARG A 167 -1.20 19.05 -4.41
N ASN A 168 -1.74 20.05 -5.07
CA ASN A 168 -1.20 20.57 -6.33
C ASN A 168 -0.31 21.77 -5.99
N SER A 169 1.00 21.63 -6.17
CA SER A 169 2.03 22.63 -5.84
C SER A 169 1.85 24.00 -6.52
N ARG A 170 1.12 24.04 -7.63
CA ARG A 170 0.86 25.28 -8.39
C ARG A 170 -0.39 26.02 -7.93
N THR A 171 -1.11 25.47 -6.96
CA THR A 171 -2.38 26.02 -6.46
C THR A 171 -2.46 25.88 -4.95
N GLU A 172 -3.50 26.43 -4.33
CA GLU A 172 -3.78 26.18 -2.91
C GLU A 172 -4.55 24.88 -2.68
N ASN A 173 -4.95 24.18 -3.74
CA ASN A 173 -5.83 23.02 -3.66
C ASN A 173 -5.17 21.85 -2.90
N ILE A 174 -5.94 21.24 -2.01
CA ILE A 174 -5.61 20.01 -1.31
C ILE A 174 -6.58 18.94 -1.80
N ALA A 175 -6.08 18.00 -2.59
CA ALA A 175 -6.87 16.91 -3.14
C ALA A 175 -7.30 15.92 -2.04
N LEU A 176 -6.41 15.64 -1.10
CA LEU A 176 -6.69 14.84 0.09
C LEU A 176 -6.02 15.48 1.31
N HIS A 177 -6.82 15.84 2.30
CA HIS A 177 -6.40 16.27 3.62
C HIS A 177 -6.74 15.18 4.63
N LEU A 178 -5.77 14.78 5.43
CA LEU A 178 -5.90 13.81 6.51
C LEU A 178 -5.56 14.50 7.83
N ASN A 179 -6.52 14.52 8.75
CA ASN A 179 -6.35 15.13 10.07
C ASN A 179 -6.83 14.19 11.18
N PRO A 180 -5.95 13.31 11.68
CA PRO A 180 -6.17 12.59 12.92
C PRO A 180 -6.23 13.58 14.11
N ARG A 181 -7.30 13.51 14.88
CA ARG A 181 -7.50 14.24 16.13
C ARG A 181 -7.41 13.25 17.29
N ILE A 182 -6.18 13.02 17.74
CA ILE A 182 -5.81 11.93 18.66
C ILE A 182 -6.64 12.00 19.95
N LYS A 183 -6.77 13.19 20.56
CA LYS A 183 -7.50 13.38 21.82
C LYS A 183 -8.99 13.02 21.72
N SER A 184 -9.62 13.27 20.59
CA SER A 184 -11.05 13.01 20.37
C SER A 184 -11.32 11.67 19.67
N GLY A 185 -10.27 10.94 19.24
CA GLY A 185 -10.42 9.70 18.47
C GLY A 185 -11.13 9.88 17.13
N VAL A 186 -11.00 11.05 16.49
CA VAL A 186 -11.66 11.35 15.21
C VAL A 186 -10.60 11.46 14.13
N PHE A 187 -10.82 10.84 12.97
CA PHE A 187 -9.95 10.99 11.81
C PHE A 187 -10.72 11.65 10.67
N ILE A 188 -10.44 12.93 10.44
CA ILE A 188 -11.11 13.71 9.40
C ILE A 188 -10.38 13.51 8.08
N ARG A 189 -11.15 13.28 7.01
CA ARG A 189 -10.68 13.39 5.63
C ARG A 189 -11.51 14.42 4.89
N ASN A 190 -10.86 15.23 4.06
CA ASN A 190 -11.55 16.23 3.26
C ASN A 190 -10.70 16.62 2.04
N SER A 191 -11.22 17.52 1.21
CA SER A 191 -10.47 18.25 0.20
C SER A 191 -10.69 19.74 0.39
N TYR A 192 -9.66 20.53 0.13
CA TYR A 192 -9.75 22.00 0.09
C TYR A 192 -9.62 22.42 -1.37
N LEU A 193 -10.73 22.82 -1.99
CA LEU A 193 -10.80 23.10 -3.42
C LEU A 193 -11.47 24.46 -3.64
N GLY A 194 -10.91 25.29 -4.52
CA GLY A 194 -11.48 26.60 -4.83
C GLY A 194 -11.62 27.51 -3.60
N ALA A 195 -10.59 27.53 -2.76
CA ALA A 195 -10.54 28.30 -1.51
C ALA A 195 -11.62 27.92 -0.45
N SER A 196 -12.13 26.68 -0.48
CA SER A 196 -13.11 26.21 0.48
C SER A 196 -12.91 24.74 0.86
N TRP A 197 -13.24 24.41 2.10
CA TRP A 197 -13.33 23.02 2.56
C TRP A 197 -14.61 22.38 2.04
N GLY A 198 -14.49 21.15 1.54
CA GLY A 198 -15.64 20.34 1.16
C GLY A 198 -16.33 19.68 2.36
N GLN A 199 -17.16 18.67 2.06
CA GLN A 199 -17.78 17.82 3.09
C GLN A 199 -16.72 16.95 3.78
N GLU A 200 -16.66 16.99 5.11
CA GLU A 200 -15.81 16.09 5.88
C GLU A 200 -16.34 14.66 5.86
N GLU A 201 -15.43 13.70 5.80
CA GLU A 201 -15.73 12.29 6.06
C GLU A 201 -15.00 11.87 7.34
N ARG A 202 -15.70 11.15 8.23
CA ARG A 202 -15.23 10.85 9.59
C ARG A 202 -15.43 9.40 10.00
N GLU A 203 -16.25 8.68 9.26
CA GLU A 203 -16.64 7.30 9.52
C GLU A 203 -15.42 6.40 9.43
N LEU A 204 -15.20 5.59 10.47
CA LEU A 204 -14.12 4.63 10.57
C LEU A 204 -14.60 3.38 11.33
N PRO A 205 -14.05 2.20 11.04
CA PRO A 205 -14.31 1.01 11.83
C PRO A 205 -13.68 1.08 13.23
N PHE A 206 -12.54 1.76 13.37
CA PHE A 206 -11.83 2.01 14.63
C PHE A 206 -10.87 3.20 14.46
N PHE A 207 -10.44 3.83 15.56
CA PHE A 207 -9.39 4.87 15.50
C PHE A 207 -8.00 4.24 15.65
N PRO A 208 -7.05 4.45 14.71
CA PRO A 208 -5.85 3.62 14.61
C PRO A 208 -4.62 4.17 15.36
N PHE A 209 -4.71 5.35 15.99
CA PHE A 209 -3.55 6.04 16.58
C PHE A 209 -3.64 6.12 18.10
N SER A 210 -2.51 5.89 18.77
CA SER A 210 -2.32 6.11 20.20
C SER A 210 -1.15 7.08 20.42
N PRO A 211 -1.27 8.09 21.32
CA PRO A 211 -0.20 9.07 21.53
C PRO A 211 1.16 8.41 21.81
N GLY A 212 2.22 8.85 21.14
CA GLY A 212 3.58 8.35 21.33
C GLY A 212 3.85 6.96 20.73
N GLU A 213 2.86 6.29 20.16
CA GLU A 213 3.08 4.98 19.52
C GLU A 213 3.64 5.12 18.10
N TYR A 214 4.26 4.06 17.60
CA TYR A 214 4.65 3.97 16.20
C TYR A 214 3.41 3.89 15.29
N PHE A 215 3.48 4.54 14.13
CA PHE A 215 2.52 4.33 13.06
C PHE A 215 3.20 4.20 11.70
N GLU A 216 2.52 3.47 10.82
CA GLU A 216 2.78 3.39 9.39
C GLU A 216 1.47 3.61 8.64
N ILE A 217 1.38 4.71 7.90
CA ILE A 217 0.30 4.96 6.95
C ILE A 217 0.76 4.43 5.59
N LEU A 218 -0.04 3.56 4.98
CA LEU A 218 0.06 3.19 3.58
C LEU A 218 -1.14 3.77 2.83
N MET A 219 -0.89 4.66 1.89
CA MET A 219 -1.90 5.28 1.04
C MET A 219 -1.74 4.81 -0.39
N LEU A 220 -2.68 4.01 -0.89
CA LEU A 220 -2.74 3.55 -2.27
C LEU A 220 -3.61 4.50 -3.10
N CYS A 221 -3.06 5.00 -4.20
CA CYS A 221 -3.81 5.70 -5.24
C CYS A 221 -4.42 4.68 -6.20
N GLN A 222 -5.74 4.57 -6.25
CA GLN A 222 -6.44 3.80 -7.29
C GLN A 222 -7.01 4.73 -8.35
N SER A 223 -7.65 4.16 -9.37
CA SER A 223 -8.25 4.93 -10.47
C SER A 223 -9.34 5.90 -10.01
N HIS A 224 -10.10 5.58 -8.96
CA HIS A 224 -11.31 6.34 -8.56
C HIS A 224 -11.31 6.77 -7.09
N GLN A 225 -10.35 6.30 -6.31
CA GLN A 225 -10.26 6.57 -4.87
C GLN A 225 -8.85 6.35 -4.33
N PHE A 226 -8.60 6.90 -3.15
CA PHE A 226 -7.50 6.49 -2.29
C PHE A 226 -7.98 5.37 -1.36
N LYS A 227 -7.15 4.36 -1.13
CA LYS A 227 -7.30 3.43 -0.01
C LYS A 227 -6.20 3.70 1.00
N LEU A 228 -6.55 3.71 2.28
CA LEU A 228 -5.59 3.97 3.34
C LEU A 228 -5.63 2.83 4.37
N ALA A 229 -4.44 2.36 4.71
CA ALA A 229 -4.21 1.41 5.79
C ALA A 229 -3.28 2.04 6.82
N VAL A 230 -3.48 1.70 8.10
CA VAL A 230 -2.59 2.08 9.20
C VAL A 230 -2.12 0.82 9.89
N ASN A 231 -0.80 0.69 10.06
CA ASN A 231 -0.16 -0.46 10.71
C ASN A 231 -0.63 -1.81 10.14
N GLY A 232 -0.67 -1.90 8.81
CA GLY A 232 -1.07 -3.14 8.12
C GLY A 232 -2.57 -3.43 8.11
N CYS A 233 -3.40 -2.56 8.69
CA CYS A 233 -4.85 -2.72 8.75
C CYS A 233 -5.54 -1.71 7.81
N HIS A 234 -6.32 -2.19 6.84
CA HIS A 234 -7.17 -1.33 6.04
C HIS A 234 -8.12 -0.53 6.95
N LEU A 235 -8.20 0.77 6.70
CA LEU A 235 -8.92 1.68 7.58
C LEU A 235 -10.05 2.41 6.87
N LEU A 236 -9.77 2.96 5.69
CA LEU A 236 -10.73 3.80 4.97
C LEU A 236 -10.46 3.86 3.47
N GLU A 237 -11.47 4.32 2.76
CA GLU A 237 -11.42 4.70 1.36
C GLU A 237 -11.86 6.18 1.24
N PHE A 238 -11.29 6.90 0.28
CA PHE A 238 -11.66 8.29 -0.01
C PHE A 238 -11.78 8.47 -1.51
N ARG A 239 -12.99 8.72 -2.01
CA ARG A 239 -13.23 8.90 -3.45
C ARG A 239 -12.55 10.17 -3.96
N HIS A 240 -11.98 10.10 -5.14
CA HIS A 240 -11.27 11.22 -5.75
C HIS A 240 -12.24 12.39 -5.98
N ARG A 241 -11.94 13.54 -5.36
CA ARG A 241 -12.62 14.81 -5.65
C ARG A 241 -11.90 15.62 -6.73
N VAL A 242 -10.62 15.31 -6.98
CA VAL A 242 -9.80 15.80 -8.09
C VAL A 242 -9.57 14.63 -9.04
N GLN A 243 -10.05 14.73 -10.28
CA GLN A 243 -9.93 13.64 -11.27
C GLN A 243 -8.57 13.64 -11.98
N ASP A 244 -7.96 14.81 -12.14
CA ASP A 244 -6.61 14.92 -12.70
C ASP A 244 -5.56 14.56 -11.64
N LEU A 245 -5.30 13.26 -11.47
CA LEU A 245 -4.31 12.75 -10.51
C LEU A 245 -2.89 13.25 -10.80
N SER A 246 -2.57 13.53 -12.07
CA SER A 246 -1.26 14.06 -12.46
C SER A 246 -1.01 15.49 -11.96
N SER A 247 -2.07 16.20 -11.57
CA SER A 247 -1.96 17.51 -10.93
C SER A 247 -1.59 17.44 -9.45
N ILE A 248 -1.68 16.26 -8.82
CA ILE A 248 -1.34 16.04 -7.41
C ILE A 248 0.14 15.71 -7.33
N ASP A 249 0.97 16.74 -7.12
CA ASP A 249 2.43 16.67 -7.27
C ASP A 249 3.21 17.01 -5.98
N LEU A 250 2.53 17.25 -4.85
CA LEU A 250 3.17 17.57 -3.58
C LEU A 250 2.55 16.82 -2.40
N LEU A 251 3.38 16.10 -1.64
CA LEU A 251 3.06 15.59 -0.31
C LEU A 251 3.53 16.61 0.73
N GLU A 252 2.64 17.01 1.63
CA GLU A 252 2.97 17.90 2.75
C GLU A 252 2.52 17.24 4.07
N ILE A 253 3.43 17.18 5.04
CA ILE A 253 3.14 16.66 6.39
C ILE A 253 3.46 17.78 7.37
N MET A 254 2.53 18.06 8.28
CA MET A 254 2.65 19.13 9.27
C MET A 254 2.31 18.61 10.66
N GLY A 255 2.71 19.35 11.69
CA GLY A 255 2.44 19.05 13.09
C GLY A 255 3.73 18.87 13.88
N ASP A 256 3.64 18.11 14.98
CA ASP A 256 4.70 17.93 15.97
C ASP A 256 5.11 16.45 16.09
N LEU A 257 5.09 15.73 14.97
CA LEU A 257 5.41 14.30 14.92
C LEU A 257 6.88 14.06 14.56
N GLU A 258 7.45 12.95 15.03
CA GLU A 258 8.77 12.51 14.58
C GLU A 258 8.63 11.55 13.39
N LEU A 259 8.98 12.02 12.20
CA LEU A 259 8.98 11.20 10.98
C LEU A 259 10.20 10.28 10.97
N SER A 260 9.96 8.99 10.72
CA SER A 260 11.03 7.97 10.60
C SER A 260 11.32 7.61 9.15
N ASP A 261 10.32 7.67 8.26
CA ASP A 261 10.47 7.34 6.84
C ASP A 261 9.30 7.92 6.03
N VAL A 262 9.58 8.40 4.83
CA VAL A 262 8.55 8.79 3.85
C VAL A 262 8.98 8.29 2.49
N LYS A 263 8.12 7.51 1.84
CA LYS A 263 8.43 6.91 0.53
C LYS A 263 7.22 6.99 -0.39
N LEU A 264 7.48 7.25 -1.66
CA LEU A 264 6.53 7.04 -2.74
C LEU A 264 7.12 6.02 -3.68
N TRP A 265 6.24 5.15 -4.11
CA TRP A 265 6.55 4.02 -4.94
C TRP A 265 5.55 3.97 -6.10
#